data_AF-A0A8J3Q029-F1
#
_entry.id   AF-A0A8J3Q029-F1
#
_cell.length_a   1.000
_cell.length_b   1.000
_cell.length_c   1.000
_cell.angle_alpha   90.00
_cell.angle_beta   90.00
_cell.angle_gamma   90.00
#
_symmetry.space_group_name_H-M   'P 1'
#
loop_
_entity.id
_entity.type
_entity.pdbx_description
1 polymer ?
#
loop_
_entity_poly.entity_id
_entity_poly.type
_entity_poly.pdbx_seq_one_letter_code
_entity_poly.pdbx_strand_id
1 'polypeptide(L)'
;MGIAAHMAGRLDEARERLEESSRLRREVGALPGVAANMVGLAYIAAAQDRRADALATLDEAHAIAQAHGAHAIVRQIEQARTEI
;
A
#
# COMPACT_ATOMS: atom_id res chain seq x y z
N MET A 1 18.94 -19.57 -1.01
CA MET A 1 17.58 -19.86 -0.50
C MET A 1 16.96 -18.76 0.36
N GLY A 2 17.64 -17.62 0.64
CA GLY A 2 17.12 -16.61 1.59
C GLY A 2 16.11 -15.59 1.03
N ILE A 3 16.21 -15.21 -0.25
CA ILE A 3 15.42 -14.07 -0.78
C ILE A 3 13.94 -14.44 -0.95
N ALA A 4 13.64 -15.63 -1.46
CA ALA A 4 12.25 -16.06 -1.70
C ALA A 4 11.45 -16.26 -0.40
N ALA A 5 12.07 -16.84 0.63
CA ALA A 5 11.42 -17.03 1.94
C ALA A 5 11.22 -15.70 2.69
N HIS A 6 12.17 -14.77 2.56
CA HIS A 6 12.05 -13.44 3.17
C HIS A 6 10.99 -12.58 2.46
N MET A 7 10.85 -12.69 1.13
CA MET A 7 9.75 -12.05 0.43
C MET A 7 8.40 -12.67 0.79
N ALA A 8 8.29 -14.00 0.91
CA ALA A 8 7.05 -14.68 1.29
C ALA A 8 6.55 -14.25 2.68
N GLY A 9 7.42 -14.27 3.71
CA GLY A 9 7.04 -13.88 5.05
C GLY A 9 6.61 -12.40 5.17
N ARG A 10 7.22 -11.52 4.38
CA ARG A 10 6.85 -10.08 4.35
C ARG A 10 5.59 -9.81 3.55
N LEU A 11 5.29 -10.63 2.54
CA LEU A 11 4.03 -10.59 1.79
C LEU A 11 2.86 -11.06 2.65
N ASP A 12 3.04 -12.12 3.44
CA ASP A 12 2.02 -12.56 4.40
C ASP A 12 1.77 -11.48 5.47
N GLU A 13 2.81 -10.85 6.00
CA GLU A 13 2.67 -9.79 7.01
C GLU A 13 2.01 -8.52 6.44
N ALA A 14 2.33 -8.14 5.21
CA ALA A 14 1.66 -7.06 4.51
C ALA A 14 0.17 -7.42 4.29
N ARG A 15 -0.10 -8.61 3.78
CA ARG A 15 -1.46 -9.11 3.53
C ARG A 15 -2.31 -9.14 4.79
N GLU A 16 -1.76 -9.58 5.91
CA GLU A 16 -2.46 -9.61 7.19
C GLU A 16 -2.80 -8.19 7.67
N ARG A 17 -1.86 -7.24 7.55
CA ARG A 17 -2.09 -5.81 7.84
C ARG A 17 -3.15 -5.18 6.93
N LEU A 18 -3.22 -5.63 5.68
CA LEU A 18 -4.19 -5.16 4.68
C LEU A 18 -5.58 -5.75 4.88
N GLU A 19 -5.67 -7.02 5.25
CA GLU A 19 -6.93 -7.66 5.61
C GLU A 19 -7.49 -7.06 6.90
N GLU A 20 -6.62 -6.78 7.88
CA GLU A 20 -6.98 -6.10 9.12
C GLU A 20 -7.44 -4.65 8.85
N SER A 21 -6.68 -3.90 8.05
CA SER A 21 -7.02 -2.52 7.63
C SER A 21 -8.32 -2.48 6.82
N SER A 22 -8.52 -3.41 5.88
CA SER A 22 -9.75 -3.54 5.09
C SER A 22 -10.96 -3.95 5.92
N ARG A 23 -10.77 -4.75 6.98
CA ARG A 23 -11.84 -5.09 7.93
C ARG A 23 -12.21 -3.88 8.78
N LEU A 24 -11.24 -3.21 9.40
CA LEU A 24 -11.45 -1.99 10.19
C LEU A 24 -12.09 -0.84 9.38
N ARG A 25 -11.79 -0.76 8.08
CA ARG A 25 -12.32 0.28 7.18
C ARG A 25 -13.69 0.03 6.62
N ARG A 26 -14.13 -1.22 6.58
CA ARG A 26 -15.51 -1.55 6.24
C ARG A 26 -16.49 -1.04 7.31
N GLU A 27 -16.00 -0.84 8.54
CA GLU A 27 -16.79 -0.31 9.66
C GLU A 27 -16.76 1.23 9.76
N VAL A 28 -15.76 1.90 9.19
CA VAL A 28 -15.58 3.35 9.33
C VAL A 28 -15.26 3.94 7.96
N GLY A 29 -16.19 4.71 7.37
CA GLY A 29 -16.11 5.33 6.03
C GLY A 29 -14.96 6.33 5.77
N ALA A 30 -13.80 6.19 6.43
CA ALA A 30 -12.59 6.99 6.32
C ALA A 30 -11.61 6.44 5.26
N LEU A 31 -12.13 6.04 4.10
CA LEU A 31 -11.39 5.36 3.03
C LEU A 31 -10.26 6.18 2.37
N PRO A 32 -10.39 7.51 2.16
CA PRO A 32 -9.28 8.33 1.67
C PRO A 32 -8.05 8.33 2.61
N GLY A 33 -8.28 8.12 3.91
CA GLY A 33 -7.25 8.16 4.94
C GLY A 33 -6.21 7.03 4.88
N VAL A 34 -6.55 5.80 4.44
CA VAL A 34 -5.48 4.77 4.26
C VAL A 34 -4.90 4.81 2.89
N ALA A 35 -5.61 5.21 1.85
CA ALA A 35 -4.92 5.40 0.58
C ALA A 35 -3.73 6.39 0.79
N ALA A 36 -3.94 7.45 1.58
CA ALA A 36 -2.85 8.33 2.02
C ALA A 36 -1.82 7.64 2.94
N ASN A 37 -2.26 6.88 3.96
CA ASN A 37 -1.34 6.18 4.88
C ASN A 37 -0.47 5.13 4.17
N MET A 38 -1.03 4.45 3.17
CA MET A 38 -0.35 3.43 2.37
C MET A 38 0.71 4.03 1.47
N VAL A 39 0.47 5.23 0.91
CA VAL A 39 1.52 5.99 0.20
C VAL A 39 2.71 6.26 1.13
N GLY A 40 2.45 6.65 2.39
CA GLY A 40 3.51 6.83 3.39
C GLY A 40 4.30 5.55 3.68
N LEU A 41 3.61 4.42 3.81
CA LEU A 41 4.25 3.11 3.99
C LEU A 41 5.10 2.69 2.78
N ALA A 42 4.65 3.01 1.57
CA ALA A 42 5.42 2.73 0.36
C ALA A 42 6.75 3.49 0.35
N TYR A 43 6.76 4.78 0.71
CA TYR A 43 8.01 5.54 0.82
C TYR A 43 8.96 4.96 1.89
N ILE A 44 8.43 4.51 3.03
CA ILE A 44 9.23 3.87 4.07
C ILE A 44 9.84 2.55 3.56
N ALA A 45 9.05 1.73 2.85
CA ALA A 45 9.53 0.49 2.25
C ALA A 45 10.61 0.77 1.18
N ALA A 46 10.42 1.79 0.34
CA ALA A 46 11.42 2.22 -0.63
C ALA A 46 12.73 2.67 0.04
N ALA A 47 12.64 3.44 1.13
CA ALA A 47 13.80 3.85 1.93
C ALA A 47 14.53 2.68 2.61
N GLN A 48 13.85 1.55 2.81
CA GLN A 48 14.43 0.30 3.32
C GLN A 48 14.99 -0.62 2.23
N ASP A 49 15.17 -0.11 1.00
CA ASP A 49 15.57 -0.89 -0.19
C ASP A 49 14.55 -1.99 -0.57
N ARG A 50 13.32 -1.89 -0.06
CA ARG A 50 12.21 -2.83 -0.33
C ARG A 50 11.30 -2.28 -1.42
N ARG A 51 11.88 -1.94 -2.57
CA ARG A 51 11.17 -1.32 -3.71
C ARG A 51 9.99 -2.15 -4.20
N ALA A 52 10.11 -3.48 -4.25
CA ALA A 52 9.01 -4.35 -4.66
C ALA A 52 7.80 -4.27 -3.71
N ASP A 53 8.05 -4.25 -2.41
CA ASP A 53 7.01 -4.16 -1.37
C ASP A 53 6.34 -2.76 -1.42
N ALA A 54 7.13 -1.71 -1.70
CA ALA A 54 6.63 -0.35 -1.89
C ALA A 54 5.67 -0.24 -3.08
N LEU A 55 6.05 -0.81 -4.23
CA LEU A 55 5.20 -0.81 -5.43
C LEU A 55 3.91 -1.60 -5.22
N ALA A 56 3.98 -2.76 -4.57
CA ALA A 56 2.79 -3.55 -4.24
C ALA A 56 1.81 -2.76 -3.33
N THR A 57 2.36 -2.04 -2.34
CA THR A 57 1.58 -1.18 -1.45
C THR A 57 0.92 -0.03 -2.20
N LEU A 58 1.61 0.56 -3.20
CA LEU A 58 1.04 1.61 -4.04
C LEU A 58 -0.08 1.09 -4.95
N ASP A 59 0.05 -0.11 -5.53
CA ASP A 59 -0.99 -0.68 -6.39
C ASP A 59 -2.30 -0.95 -5.64
N GLU A 60 -2.24 -1.41 -4.39
CA GLU A 60 -3.46 -1.54 -3.57
C GLU A 60 -4.03 -0.19 -3.14
N ALA A 61 -3.18 0.76 -2.77
CA ALA A 61 -3.63 2.12 -2.47
C ALA A 61 -4.37 2.71 -3.69
N HIS A 62 -3.89 2.41 -4.90
CA HIS A 62 -4.50 2.85 -6.16
C HIS A 62 -5.87 2.20 -6.34
N ALA A 63 -5.99 0.89 -6.14
CA ALA A 63 -7.25 0.16 -6.28
C ALA A 63 -8.32 0.69 -5.31
N ILE A 64 -7.94 0.96 -4.05
CA ILE A 64 -8.84 1.53 -3.04
C ILE A 64 -9.24 2.96 -3.44
N ALA A 65 -8.27 3.80 -3.80
CA ALA A 65 -8.55 5.19 -4.17
C ALA A 65 -9.44 5.29 -5.41
N GLN A 66 -9.22 4.44 -6.42
CA GLN A 66 -10.08 4.37 -7.61
C GLN A 66 -11.49 3.89 -7.29
N ALA A 67 -11.64 2.80 -6.52
CA ALA A 67 -12.95 2.24 -6.16
C ALA A 67 -13.84 3.25 -5.41
N HIS A 68 -13.23 4.22 -4.73
CA HIS A 68 -13.91 5.25 -3.96
C HIS A 68 -13.88 6.65 -4.59
N GLY A 69 -13.40 6.79 -5.83
CA GLY A 69 -13.38 8.08 -6.54
C GLY A 69 -12.45 9.13 -5.91
N ALA A 70 -11.45 8.71 -5.15
CA ALA A 70 -10.45 9.57 -4.52
C ALA A 70 -9.36 9.99 -5.52
N HIS A 71 -9.76 10.67 -6.60
CA HIS A 71 -8.90 11.03 -7.73
C HIS A 71 -7.64 11.83 -7.36
N ALA A 72 -7.70 12.64 -6.29
CA ALA A 72 -6.53 13.35 -5.77
C ALA A 72 -5.47 12.37 -5.24
N ILE A 73 -5.91 11.35 -4.50
CA ILE A 73 -5.02 10.32 -3.95
C ILE A 73 -4.50 9.40 -5.05
N VAL A 74 -5.34 9.05 -6.04
CA VAL A 74 -4.89 8.31 -7.23
C VAL A 74 -3.72 9.01 -7.91
N ARG A 75 -3.81 10.34 -8.14
CA ARG A 75 -2.71 11.10 -8.74
C ARG A 75 -1.45 11.10 -7.89
N GLN A 76 -1.59 11.22 -6.57
CA GLN A 76 -0.47 11.15 -5.64
C GLN A 76 0.22 9.79 -5.67
N ILE A 77 -0.55 8.70 -5.77
CA ILE A 77 -0.02 7.33 -5.86
C ILE A 77 0.75 7.11 -7.16
N GLU A 78 0.22 7.58 -8.29
CA GLU A 78 0.90 7.50 -9.59
C GLU A 78 2.22 8.27 -9.59
N GLN A 79 2.27 9.43 -8.93
CA GLN A 79 3.52 10.18 -8.75
C GLN A 79 4.52 9.40 -7.88
N ALA A 80 4.08 8.87 -6.73
CA ALA A 80 4.94 8.09 -5.85
C ALA A 80 5.55 6.86 -6.57
N ARG A 81 4.79 6.21 -7.47
CA ARG A 81 5.30 5.10 -8.31
C ARG A 81 6.45 5.49 -9.22
N THR A 82 6.49 6.75 -9.67
CA THR A 82 7.58 7.25 -10.53
C THR A 82 8.82 7.66 -9.74
N GLU A 83 8.66 7.97 -8.45
CA GLU A 83 9.75 8.42 -7.56
C GLU A 83 10.45 7.27 -6.84
N ILE A 84 9.73 6.16 -6.58
CA ILE A 84 10.25 4.95 -5.93
C ILE A 84 10.99 4.09 -6.92
#